data_AF-A0AAW2BTR5-F1
#
_entry.id   AF-A0AAW2BTR5-F1
#
_cell.length_a   1.000
_cell.length_b   1.000
_cell.length_c   1.000
_cell.angle_alpha   90.00
_cell.angle_beta   90.00
_cell.angle_gamma   90.00
#
_symmetry.space_group_name_H-M   'P 1'
#
loop_
_entity.id
_entity.type
_entity.pdbx_description
1 polymer ?
#
loop_
_entity_poly.entity_id
_entity_poly.type
_entity_poly.pdbx_seq_one_letter_code
_entity_poly.pdbx_strand_id
1 'polypeptide(L)'
;MNNDTLSWIPVETEIEELVEFRNVNREYEPDYSPLVQPQLLQGYHGMGFREFLRQIPNLATYADQKLYELDDNGKLLGFSGNLRKVFMGIAKKVIGKHKINYFYGDLLNRVRISVDFDATIPFDAYTSFSTPDIDDGKRYDVLHLRRMVALIIRTLFPTEDVRTYQTLFSISFNLFFSPIFDLFSQYSPLQFFHPIFFNAQDRYQFIHVVKDFRNKNPVRFRDFLQLENYPIYNLQNWWTKIEDQDLYEIYKYHAITEQYTNANGLPLYIRHVHHHLEQQESGRSHAEFDDDMHQMYPGYCAKILDACIRGFHETWADFERPLHERITESPFGFATE
;
A
#
# COMPACT_ATOMS: atom_id res chain seq x y z
N MET A 1 1.63 -7.07 -28.08
CA MET A 1 1.88 -6.69 -26.68
C MET A 1 3.32 -7.05 -26.40
N ASN A 2 4.17 -6.06 -26.19
CA ASN A 2 5.59 -6.28 -25.98
C ASN A 2 5.78 -7.04 -24.67
N ASN A 3 6.52 -8.15 -24.74
CA ASN A 3 7.09 -8.81 -23.57
C ASN A 3 8.21 -7.90 -23.04
N ASP A 4 7.83 -6.83 -22.36
CA ASP A 4 8.74 -6.08 -21.51
C ASP A 4 9.04 -6.98 -20.32
N THR A 5 10.12 -7.74 -20.48
CA THR A 5 10.81 -8.37 -19.36
C THR A 5 11.16 -7.24 -18.42
N LEU A 6 10.49 -7.21 -17.26
CA LEU A 6 10.79 -6.28 -16.17
C LEU A 6 12.29 -6.35 -15.87
N SER A 7 13.05 -5.43 -16.46
CA SER A 7 14.39 -5.13 -15.98
C SER A 7 14.19 -4.53 -14.61
N TRP A 8 14.56 -5.30 -13.59
CA TRP A 8 14.71 -4.80 -12.23
C TRP A 8 15.59 -3.56 -12.32
N ILE A 9 15.01 -2.41 -12.02
CA ILE A 9 15.77 -1.37 -11.36
C ILE A 9 15.96 -1.95 -9.95
N PRO A 10 17.18 -2.37 -9.56
CA PRO A 10 17.37 -2.94 -8.24
C PRO A 10 16.86 -1.95 -7.19
N VAL A 11 16.35 -2.45 -6.06
CA VAL A 11 16.01 -1.63 -4.88
C VAL A 11 17.18 -0.69 -4.51
N GLU A 12 18.40 -1.06 -4.91
CA GLU A 12 19.58 -0.20 -4.99
C GLU A 12 19.29 1.10 -5.71
N THR A 13 18.84 1.15 -6.97
CA THR A 13 18.66 2.42 -7.69
C THR A 13 17.53 3.27 -7.14
N GLU A 14 16.46 2.76 -6.50
CA GLU A 14 15.47 3.66 -5.87
C GLU A 14 15.93 4.12 -4.48
N ILE A 15 16.62 3.28 -3.69
CA ILE A 15 17.22 3.72 -2.42
C ILE A 15 18.46 4.61 -2.67
N GLU A 16 19.22 4.33 -3.71
CA GLU A 16 20.39 5.08 -4.21
C GLU A 16 19.96 6.32 -4.97
N GLU A 17 18.89 6.33 -5.78
CA GLU A 17 18.29 7.55 -6.34
C GLU A 17 17.62 8.36 -5.24
N LEU A 18 16.97 7.77 -4.24
CA LEU A 18 16.51 8.52 -3.05
C LEU A 18 17.70 9.07 -2.22
N VAL A 19 18.92 8.51 -2.38
CA VAL A 19 20.18 8.97 -1.79
C VAL A 19 20.93 9.96 -2.70
N GLU A 20 20.88 9.84 -4.02
CA GLU A 20 21.46 10.74 -5.01
C GLU A 20 20.57 11.96 -5.22
N PHE A 21 19.24 11.82 -5.17
CA PHE A 21 18.28 12.92 -5.05
C PHE A 21 18.52 13.74 -3.76
N ARG A 22 19.12 13.14 -2.72
CA ARG A 22 19.62 13.83 -1.52
C ARG A 22 20.86 14.70 -1.80
N ASN A 23 21.61 14.39 -2.85
CA ASN A 23 22.80 15.11 -3.30
C ASN A 23 22.53 16.04 -4.50
N VAL A 24 21.54 15.74 -5.35
CA VAL A 24 21.14 16.52 -6.55
C VAL A 24 20.10 17.59 -6.19
N ASN A 25 19.21 17.39 -5.22
CA ASN A 25 18.23 18.42 -4.80
C ASN A 25 18.72 19.32 -3.66
N ARG A 26 20.04 19.53 -3.57
CA ARG A 26 20.53 20.84 -3.11
C ARG A 26 20.33 21.92 -4.18
N GLU A 27 20.11 21.55 -5.44
CA GLU A 27 20.10 22.50 -6.56
C GLU A 27 18.73 22.61 -7.29
N TYR A 28 17.74 21.76 -6.98
CA TYR A 28 16.39 21.80 -7.55
C TYR A 28 15.30 21.65 -6.47
N GLU A 29 15.38 22.43 -5.40
CA GLU A 29 14.14 22.88 -4.75
C GLU A 29 13.58 23.99 -5.67
N PRO A 30 12.45 23.81 -6.38
CA PRO A 30 11.78 24.96 -6.96
C PRO A 30 11.50 25.92 -5.80
N ASP A 31 11.95 27.17 -5.94
CA ASP A 31 11.82 28.24 -4.95
C ASP A 31 10.33 28.59 -4.75
N TYR A 32 9.63 27.71 -4.06
CA TYR A 32 8.38 27.98 -3.39
C TYR A 32 8.70 28.33 -1.94
N SER A 33 9.54 29.35 -1.76
CA SER A 33 9.50 30.13 -0.52
C SER A 33 8.11 30.75 -0.41
N PRO A 34 7.40 30.41 0.68
CA PRO A 34 7.24 31.42 1.67
C PRO A 34 8.05 31.00 2.89
N LEU A 35 8.94 31.89 3.32
CA LEU A 35 9.65 31.83 4.60
C LEU A 35 8.65 31.57 5.74
N VAL A 36 8.35 30.30 6.03
CA VAL A 36 7.73 29.93 7.30
C VAL A 36 8.87 29.90 8.30
N GLN A 37 9.05 31.03 8.97
CA GLN A 37 10.00 31.16 10.06
C GLN A 37 9.75 30.03 11.08
N PRO A 38 10.80 29.36 11.60
CA PRO A 38 10.69 28.31 12.62
C PRO A 38 9.93 28.71 13.89
N GLN A 39 9.66 30.01 14.06
CA GLN A 39 8.97 30.59 15.21
C GLN A 39 7.44 30.38 15.19
N LEU A 40 6.84 29.95 14.08
CA LEU A 40 5.39 29.64 14.00
C LEU A 40 5.02 28.21 14.46
N LEU A 41 5.98 27.39 14.89
CA LEU A 41 5.73 25.99 15.26
C LEU A 41 5.11 25.79 16.66
N GLN A 42 4.97 26.85 17.46
CA GLN A 42 4.45 26.74 18.84
C GLN A 42 2.94 26.50 18.95
N GLY A 43 2.17 26.61 17.86
CA GLY A 43 0.71 26.43 17.84
C GLY A 43 0.21 25.10 17.25
N TYR A 44 1.09 24.28 16.68
CA TYR A 44 0.68 23.07 15.96
C TYR A 44 0.90 21.84 16.83
N HIS A 45 -0.18 21.23 17.31
CA HIS A 45 -0.12 20.03 18.13
C HIS A 45 0.58 18.87 17.37
N GLY A 46 1.70 18.38 17.92
CA GLY A 46 2.45 17.22 17.42
C GLY A 46 3.86 17.54 16.96
N MET A 47 4.74 16.54 17.00
CA MET A 47 6.13 16.65 16.55
C MET A 47 6.23 16.58 15.02
N GLY A 48 7.19 17.28 14.43
CA GLY A 48 7.44 17.17 12.98
C GLY A 48 7.91 15.77 12.60
N PHE A 49 7.74 15.35 11.34
CA PHE A 49 8.15 13.99 10.92
C PHE A 49 9.64 13.69 11.18
N ARG A 50 10.53 14.66 10.94
CA ARG A 50 11.98 14.50 11.23
C ARG A 50 12.27 14.36 12.72
N GLU A 51 11.47 14.99 13.57
CA GLU A 51 11.57 14.84 15.02
C GLU A 51 11.04 13.48 15.46
N PHE A 52 9.90 13.05 14.91
CA PHE A 52 9.36 11.71 15.08
C PHE A 52 10.36 10.61 14.71
N LEU A 53 11.06 10.75 13.57
CA LEU A 53 12.13 9.82 13.18
C LEU A 53 13.19 9.64 14.27
N ARG A 54 13.59 10.71 14.97
CA ARG A 54 14.59 10.61 16.05
C ARG A 54 14.08 9.85 17.27
N GLN A 55 12.76 9.77 17.45
CA GLN A 55 12.15 9.04 18.55
C GLN A 55 11.98 7.55 18.25
N ILE A 56 11.92 7.16 16.97
CA ILE A 56 11.66 5.77 16.55
C ILE A 56 12.56 4.73 17.22
N PRO A 57 13.90 4.90 17.32
CA PRO A 57 14.75 3.92 17.98
C PRO A 57 14.36 3.69 19.45
N ASN A 58 13.98 4.75 20.16
CA ASN A 58 13.52 4.64 21.54
C ASN A 58 12.17 3.92 21.61
N LEU A 59 11.23 4.29 20.74
CA LEU A 59 9.90 3.69 20.67
C LEU A 59 9.97 2.18 20.38
N ALA A 60 10.88 1.75 19.50
CA ALA A 60 11.08 0.34 19.15
C ALA A 60 11.59 -0.54 20.31
N THR A 61 12.15 0.05 21.38
CA THR A 61 12.64 -0.70 22.55
C THR A 61 11.55 -1.05 23.56
N TYR A 62 10.39 -0.40 23.48
CA TYR A 62 9.27 -0.66 24.39
C TYR A 62 8.45 -1.84 23.87
N ALA A 63 8.35 -2.90 24.69
CA ALA A 63 7.72 -4.17 24.30
C ALA A 63 6.22 -4.04 23.95
N ASP A 64 5.56 -2.99 24.44
CA ASP A 64 4.16 -2.65 24.14
C ASP A 64 4.00 -1.84 22.84
N GLN A 65 5.09 -1.36 22.23
CA GLN A 65 5.08 -0.57 21.00
C GLN A 65 5.51 -1.41 19.79
N LYS A 66 4.62 -2.29 19.33
CA LYS A 66 4.82 -3.01 18.07
C LYS A 66 4.77 -2.00 16.90
N LEU A 67 5.93 -1.71 16.30
CA LEU A 67 6.07 -0.77 15.18
C LEU A 67 6.04 -1.49 13.81
N TYR A 68 6.52 -2.72 13.75
CA TYR A 68 6.61 -3.51 12.52
C TYR A 68 6.38 -5.00 12.80
N GLU A 69 6.33 -5.79 11.73
CA GLU A 69 6.16 -7.24 11.77
C GLU A 69 7.22 -7.91 10.93
N LEU A 70 7.82 -8.97 11.47
CA LEU A 70 8.76 -9.84 10.76
C LEU A 70 8.13 -11.21 10.56
N ASP A 71 8.50 -11.91 9.48
CA ASP A 71 8.23 -13.34 9.33
C ASP A 71 9.24 -14.18 10.12
N ASP A 72 9.03 -15.50 10.13
CA ASP A 72 9.91 -16.47 10.83
C ASP A 72 11.35 -16.47 10.29
N ASN A 73 11.58 -15.93 9.09
CA ASN A 73 12.90 -15.79 8.48
C ASN A 73 13.51 -14.39 8.73
N GLY A 74 12.86 -13.56 9.55
CA GLY A 74 13.31 -12.20 9.87
C GLY A 74 13.02 -11.18 8.77
N LYS A 75 12.18 -11.49 7.78
CA LYS A 75 11.80 -10.53 6.72
C LYS A 75 10.72 -9.57 7.18
N LEU A 76 10.87 -8.30 6.84
CA LEU A 76 9.92 -7.25 7.12
C LEU A 76 8.63 -7.45 6.32
N LEU A 77 7.52 -7.75 7.00
CA LEU A 77 6.20 -8.01 6.42
C LEU A 77 5.36 -6.74 6.24
N GLY A 78 5.31 -5.92 7.28
CA GLY A 78 4.51 -4.69 7.32
C GLY A 78 4.85 -3.82 8.52
N PHE A 79 4.21 -2.65 8.58
CA PHE A 79 4.11 -1.85 9.79
C PHE A 79 2.90 -2.28 10.61
N SER A 80 3.06 -2.28 11.93
CA SER A 80 2.00 -2.63 12.88
C SER A 80 1.64 -1.45 13.78
N GLY A 81 0.53 -1.61 14.51
CA GLY A 81 0.08 -0.72 15.57
C GLY A 81 0.23 0.76 15.25
N ASN A 82 1.23 1.37 15.87
CA ASN A 82 1.50 2.79 15.85
C ASN A 82 1.95 3.32 14.48
N LEU A 83 2.87 2.64 13.79
CA LEU A 83 3.31 3.10 12.45
C LEU A 83 2.23 2.91 11.41
N ARG A 84 1.44 1.82 11.50
CA ARG A 84 0.22 1.66 10.70
C ARG A 84 -0.72 2.86 10.91
N LYS A 85 -1.01 3.22 12.17
CA LYS A 85 -1.88 4.37 12.50
C LYS A 85 -1.39 5.67 11.88
N VAL A 86 -0.09 5.97 11.97
CA VAL A 86 0.52 7.16 11.36
C VAL A 86 0.30 7.18 9.86
N PHE A 87 0.70 6.13 9.13
CA PHE A 87 0.65 6.13 7.67
C PHE A 87 -0.78 6.08 7.12
N MET A 88 -1.67 5.30 7.73
CA MET A 88 -3.09 5.29 7.37
C MET A 88 -3.72 6.66 7.64
N GLY A 89 -3.34 7.33 8.74
CA GLY A 89 -3.79 8.68 9.07
C GLY A 89 -3.32 9.74 8.05
N ILE A 90 -2.07 9.67 7.60
CA ILE A 90 -1.52 10.52 6.53
C ILE A 90 -2.27 10.25 5.22
N ALA A 91 -2.32 8.99 4.78
CA ALA A 91 -3.02 8.56 3.57
C ALA A 91 -4.45 9.09 3.54
N LYS A 92 -5.17 8.99 4.66
CA LYS A 92 -6.55 9.49 4.78
C LYS A 92 -6.68 10.98 4.52
N LYS A 93 -5.80 11.77 5.12
CA LYS A 93 -5.81 13.24 4.99
C LYS A 93 -5.39 13.68 3.58
N VAL A 94 -4.42 12.99 2.98
CA VAL A 94 -3.93 13.26 1.63
C VAL A 94 -4.99 12.93 0.58
N ILE A 95 -5.53 11.70 0.60
CA ILE A 95 -6.61 11.29 -0.32
C ILE A 95 -7.83 12.21 -0.20
N GLY A 96 -8.20 12.62 1.01
CA GLY A 96 -9.29 13.57 1.24
C GLY A 96 -9.10 14.90 0.51
N LYS A 97 -7.88 15.42 0.41
CA LYS A 97 -7.56 16.62 -0.37
C LYS A 97 -7.48 16.34 -1.87
N HIS A 98 -6.93 15.19 -2.26
CA HIS A 98 -6.85 14.80 -3.67
C HIS A 98 -8.24 14.71 -4.33
N LYS A 99 -9.27 14.27 -3.57
CA LYS A 99 -10.67 14.21 -4.02
C LYS A 99 -11.27 15.57 -4.39
N ILE A 100 -10.76 16.66 -3.81
CA ILE A 100 -11.20 18.02 -4.12
C ILE A 100 -10.18 18.79 -4.98
N ASN A 101 -9.25 18.07 -5.62
CA ASN A 101 -8.16 18.61 -6.47
C ASN A 101 -7.14 19.49 -5.75
N TYR A 102 -6.88 19.20 -4.47
CA TYR A 102 -5.79 19.80 -3.71
C TYR A 102 -4.70 18.75 -3.45
N PHE A 103 -3.47 19.21 -3.21
CA PHE A 103 -2.32 18.37 -2.84
C PHE A 103 -1.43 19.11 -1.82
N TYR A 104 -0.56 18.43 -1.08
CA TYR A 104 0.31 19.06 -0.07
C TYR A 104 1.72 19.35 -0.58
N GLY A 105 2.26 18.54 -1.49
CA GLY A 105 3.54 18.75 -2.18
C GLY A 105 4.79 18.63 -1.32
N ASP A 106 4.67 18.64 0.02
CA ASP A 106 5.80 18.55 0.98
C ASP A 106 5.38 17.89 2.30
N LEU A 107 4.97 16.62 2.23
CA LEU A 107 4.51 15.89 3.43
C LEU A 107 5.61 15.78 4.51
N LEU A 108 6.89 15.71 4.12
CA LEU A 108 8.01 15.57 5.05
C LEU A 108 8.10 16.72 6.06
N ASN A 109 7.83 17.96 5.62
CA ASN A 109 7.89 19.12 6.50
C ASN A 109 6.51 19.52 7.06
N ARG A 110 5.42 19.03 6.46
CA ARG A 110 4.04 19.41 6.81
C ARG A 110 3.34 18.45 7.77
N VAL A 111 3.73 17.18 7.82
CA VAL A 111 3.12 16.22 8.74
C VAL A 111 3.51 16.53 10.18
N ARG A 112 2.54 16.48 11.08
CA ARG A 112 2.71 16.51 12.54
C ARG A 112 2.19 15.22 13.13
N ILE A 113 2.92 14.62 14.07
CA ILE A 113 2.59 13.35 14.69
C ILE A 113 2.44 13.59 16.18
N SER A 114 1.27 13.30 16.72
CA SER A 114 1.01 13.39 18.16
C SER A 114 1.66 12.23 18.93
N VAL A 115 1.70 12.35 20.26
CA VAL A 115 2.17 11.27 21.14
C VAL A 115 1.36 9.99 21.00
N ASP A 116 0.07 10.11 20.63
CA ASP A 116 -0.83 8.99 20.39
C ASP A 116 -0.75 8.47 18.95
N PHE A 117 0.28 8.84 18.20
CA PHE A 117 0.52 8.43 16.81
C PHE A 117 -0.58 8.83 15.81
N ASP A 118 -1.44 9.79 16.17
CA ASP A 118 -2.31 10.44 15.19
C ASP A 118 -1.50 11.45 14.38
N ALA A 119 -1.62 11.35 13.06
CA ALA A 119 -0.94 12.20 12.10
C ALA A 119 -1.86 13.30 11.60
N THR A 120 -1.45 14.55 11.72
CA THR A 120 -2.15 15.73 11.20
C THR A 120 -1.31 16.44 10.15
N ILE A 121 -1.96 17.25 9.31
CA ILE A 121 -1.30 18.10 8.32
C ILE A 121 -1.92 19.49 8.47
N PRO A 122 -1.45 20.30 9.44
CA PRO A 122 -2.13 21.54 9.81
C PRO A 122 -1.81 22.72 8.88
N PHE A 123 -1.23 22.42 7.72
CA PHE A 123 -0.86 23.39 6.69
C PHE A 123 -1.85 23.31 5.55
N ASP A 124 -2.13 24.45 4.93
CA ASP A 124 -3.04 24.50 3.79
C ASP A 124 -2.48 23.67 2.63
N ALA A 125 -3.35 22.89 2.02
CA ALA A 125 -3.06 22.19 0.79
C ALA A 125 -3.03 23.20 -0.37
N TYR A 126 -2.20 22.94 -1.37
CA TYR A 126 -2.11 23.70 -2.60
C TYR A 126 -3.18 23.26 -3.60
N THR A 127 -3.51 24.18 -4.52
CA THR A 127 -4.32 23.93 -5.71
C THR A 127 -3.71 24.71 -6.88
N SER A 128 -3.90 24.23 -8.11
CA SER A 128 -3.54 24.96 -9.34
C SER A 128 -4.80 25.17 -10.20
N PHE A 129 -4.72 26.11 -11.15
CA PHE A 129 -5.73 26.27 -12.20
C PHE A 129 -5.57 25.23 -13.32
N SER A 130 -4.42 24.55 -13.40
CA SER A 130 -4.14 23.53 -14.42
C SER A 130 -4.19 22.12 -13.82
N THR A 131 -4.84 21.20 -14.55
CA THR A 131 -4.89 19.77 -14.17
C THR A 131 -3.51 19.11 -14.11
N PRO A 132 -2.57 19.36 -15.05
CA PRO A 132 -1.23 18.77 -14.99
C PRO A 132 -0.47 19.09 -13.70
N ASP A 133 -0.51 20.34 -13.23
CA ASP A 133 0.17 20.72 -11.98
C ASP A 133 -0.43 20.03 -10.76
N ILE A 134 -1.76 19.81 -10.77
CA ILE A 134 -2.46 19.10 -9.71
C ILE A 134 -2.01 17.63 -9.66
N ASP A 135 -1.94 16.97 -10.81
CA ASP A 135 -1.55 15.56 -10.87
C ASP A 135 -0.07 15.36 -10.54
N ASP A 136 0.81 16.28 -10.95
CA ASP A 136 2.21 16.31 -10.50
C ASP A 136 2.30 16.52 -8.98
N GLY A 137 1.52 17.45 -8.42
CA GLY A 137 1.45 17.68 -6.98
C GLY A 137 1.00 16.44 -6.19
N LYS A 138 -0.03 15.73 -6.68
CA LYS A 138 -0.50 14.47 -6.09
C LYS A 138 0.56 13.37 -6.20
N ARG A 139 1.33 13.33 -7.29
CA ARG A 139 2.47 12.40 -7.45
C ARG A 139 3.58 12.70 -6.45
N TYR A 140 3.91 13.97 -6.21
CA TYR A 140 4.88 14.34 -5.17
C TYR A 140 4.42 13.89 -3.77
N ASP A 141 3.13 13.95 -3.46
CA ASP A 141 2.61 13.41 -2.19
C ASP A 141 2.82 11.89 -2.06
N VAL A 142 2.61 11.13 -3.13
CA VAL A 142 2.91 9.68 -3.16
C VAL A 142 4.41 9.43 -2.94
N LEU A 143 5.27 10.15 -3.66
CA LEU A 143 6.74 10.02 -3.52
C LEU A 143 7.21 10.38 -2.11
N HIS A 144 6.63 11.41 -1.50
CA HIS A 144 6.94 11.78 -0.13
C HIS A 144 6.48 10.72 0.88
N LEU A 145 5.33 10.08 0.70
CA LEU A 145 4.93 8.94 1.53
C LEU A 145 5.95 7.80 1.44
N ARG A 146 6.39 7.41 0.23
CA ARG A 146 7.42 6.39 0.04
C ARG A 146 8.72 6.76 0.75
N ARG A 147 9.14 8.02 0.60
CA ARG A 147 10.34 8.55 1.23
C ARG A 147 10.24 8.52 2.76
N MET A 148 9.08 8.83 3.32
CA MET A 148 8.82 8.71 4.75
C MET A 148 8.98 7.25 5.21
N VAL A 149 8.40 6.29 4.50
CA VAL A 149 8.55 4.85 4.79
C VAL A 149 10.03 4.44 4.73
N ALA A 150 10.76 4.81 3.68
CA ALA A 150 12.18 4.50 3.55
C ALA A 150 13.01 5.08 4.70
N LEU A 151 12.74 6.31 5.12
CA LEU A 151 13.43 6.94 6.26
C LEU A 151 13.15 6.20 7.58
N ILE A 152 11.93 5.71 7.79
CA ILE A 152 11.60 4.90 8.97
C ILE A 152 12.37 3.58 8.95
N ILE A 153 12.36 2.86 7.82
CA ILE A 153 13.08 1.59 7.67
C ILE A 153 14.57 1.78 7.95
N ARG A 154 15.20 2.80 7.36
CA ARG A 154 16.62 3.10 7.60
C ARG A 154 16.93 3.44 9.06
N THR A 155 15.95 3.98 9.77
CA THR A 155 16.09 4.31 11.18
C THR A 155 15.95 3.07 12.07
N LEU A 156 15.03 2.17 11.73
CA LEU A 156 14.80 0.91 12.44
C LEU A 156 15.88 -0.15 12.18
N PHE A 157 16.38 -0.20 10.94
CA PHE A 157 17.34 -1.20 10.46
C PHE A 157 18.56 -0.50 9.85
N PRO A 158 19.38 0.19 10.68
CA PRO A 158 20.54 0.89 10.19
C PRO A 158 21.57 -0.10 9.62
N THR A 159 21.96 0.12 8.37
CA THR A 159 23.00 -0.66 7.67
C THR A 159 23.73 0.23 6.68
N GLU A 160 25.02 -0.06 6.50
CA GLU A 160 25.87 0.62 5.51
C GLU A 160 25.73 -0.02 4.11
N ASP A 161 25.35 -1.30 4.03
CA ASP A 161 25.17 -2.01 2.76
C ASP A 161 23.69 -2.01 2.35
N VAL A 162 23.37 -1.27 1.29
CA VAL A 162 22.02 -1.16 0.72
C VAL A 162 21.44 -2.52 0.32
N ARG A 163 22.28 -3.48 -0.07
CA ARG A 163 21.84 -4.85 -0.43
C ARG A 163 21.19 -5.59 0.73
N THR A 164 21.49 -5.20 1.97
CA THR A 164 20.84 -5.75 3.16
C THR A 164 19.32 -5.56 3.11
N TYR A 165 18.83 -4.44 2.54
CA TYR A 165 17.40 -4.21 2.41
C TYR A 165 16.73 -5.21 1.45
N GLN A 166 17.42 -5.69 0.43
CA GLN A 166 16.90 -6.72 -0.48
C GLN A 166 16.62 -8.04 0.25
N THR A 167 17.48 -8.41 1.20
CA THR A 167 17.30 -9.61 2.01
C THR A 167 16.30 -9.41 3.15
N LEU A 168 16.18 -8.18 3.66
CA LEU A 168 15.25 -7.80 4.72
C LEU A 168 13.80 -7.75 4.21
N PHE A 169 13.56 -7.27 2.99
CA PHE A 169 12.20 -7.01 2.52
C PHE A 169 11.44 -8.28 2.13
N SER A 170 10.23 -8.39 2.65
CA SER A 170 9.23 -9.28 2.06
C SER A 170 8.84 -8.81 0.66
N ILE A 171 8.16 -9.67 -0.08
CA ILE A 171 7.60 -9.31 -1.39
C ILE A 171 6.65 -8.10 -1.30
N SER A 172 5.94 -7.91 -0.19
CA SER A 172 5.10 -6.73 0.02
C SER A 172 5.92 -5.44 0.02
N PHE A 173 7.04 -5.39 0.72
CA PHE A 173 7.90 -4.20 0.71
C PHE A 173 8.60 -3.99 -0.63
N ASN A 174 9.01 -5.07 -1.31
CA ASN A 174 9.58 -4.97 -2.65
C ASN A 174 8.56 -4.42 -3.67
N LEU A 175 7.28 -4.82 -3.57
CA LEU A 175 6.21 -4.24 -4.38
C LEU A 175 5.90 -2.80 -3.99
N PHE A 176 5.95 -2.47 -2.69
CA PHE A 176 5.80 -1.08 -2.26
C PHE A 176 6.87 -0.21 -2.91
N PHE A 177 8.14 -0.63 -2.96
CA PHE A 177 9.24 0.08 -3.62
C PHE A 177 9.44 -0.32 -5.08
N SER A 178 8.39 -0.75 -5.77
CA SER A 178 8.46 -1.05 -7.20
C SER A 178 8.46 0.24 -8.02
N PRO A 179 9.11 0.30 -9.20
CA PRO A 179 9.10 1.46 -10.09
C PRO A 179 7.74 1.65 -10.80
N ILE A 180 6.76 0.78 -10.57
CA ILE A 180 5.35 1.00 -10.99
C ILE A 180 4.78 2.33 -10.49
N PHE A 181 5.38 2.94 -9.48
CA PHE A 181 4.91 4.23 -8.98
C PHE A 181 5.44 5.42 -9.81
N ASP A 182 6.49 5.20 -10.61
CA ASP A 182 7.14 6.20 -11.47
C ASP A 182 6.93 5.93 -12.98
N LEU A 183 6.77 4.66 -13.36
CA LEU A 183 6.65 4.23 -14.77
C LEU A 183 5.30 4.58 -15.40
N PHE A 184 4.28 4.83 -14.60
CA PHE A 184 2.97 5.23 -15.10
C PHE A 184 2.88 6.74 -14.98
N SER A 185 2.65 7.42 -16.11
CA SER A 185 2.51 8.88 -16.20
C SER A 185 1.28 9.43 -15.44
N GLN A 186 0.49 8.56 -14.82
CA GLN A 186 -0.77 8.90 -14.18
C GLN A 186 -0.76 8.49 -12.71
N TYR A 187 -1.06 9.48 -11.86
CA TYR A 187 -1.29 9.33 -10.43
C TYR A 187 -2.37 8.28 -10.13
N SER A 188 -2.14 7.40 -9.14
CA SER A 188 -3.14 6.45 -8.66
C SER A 188 -3.33 6.54 -7.14
N PRO A 189 -4.53 6.91 -6.64
CA PRO A 189 -4.80 6.95 -5.19
C PRO A 189 -4.61 5.60 -4.50
N LEU A 190 -4.67 4.48 -5.24
CA LEU A 190 -4.42 3.12 -4.73
C LEU A 190 -3.03 2.97 -4.10
N GLN A 191 -2.07 3.80 -4.50
CA GLN A 191 -0.71 3.80 -3.98
C GLN A 191 -0.63 4.14 -2.49
N PHE A 192 -1.61 4.88 -1.95
CA PHE A 192 -1.72 5.17 -0.52
C PHE A 192 -2.30 4.01 0.30
N PHE A 193 -2.87 3.00 -0.36
CA PHE A 193 -3.52 1.84 0.25
C PHE A 193 -2.62 0.60 0.19
N HIS A 194 -1.31 0.76 0.35
CA HIS A 194 -0.43 -0.39 0.21
C HIS A 194 -0.55 -1.36 1.40
N PRO A 195 -0.60 -2.70 1.20
CA PRO A 195 -0.84 -3.66 2.29
C PRO A 195 0.26 -3.79 3.34
N ILE A 196 1.38 -3.08 3.17
CA ILE A 196 2.38 -2.93 4.24
C ILE A 196 1.81 -2.15 5.44
N PHE A 197 0.68 -1.45 5.28
CA PHE A 197 -0.02 -0.76 6.35
C PHE A 197 -1.27 -1.51 6.82
N PHE A 198 -1.51 -2.73 6.36
CA PHE A 198 -2.74 -3.46 6.65
C PHE A 198 -2.55 -4.43 7.81
N ASN A 199 -3.57 -4.57 8.64
CA ASN A 199 -3.76 -5.74 9.47
C ASN A 199 -4.65 -6.77 8.75
N ALA A 200 -4.91 -7.91 9.38
CA ALA A 200 -5.77 -8.95 8.81
C ALA A 200 -7.18 -8.46 8.46
N GLN A 201 -7.76 -7.59 9.30
CA GLN A 201 -9.09 -7.01 9.06
C GLN A 201 -9.13 -6.09 7.83
N ASP A 202 -8.09 -5.27 7.64
CA ASP A 202 -7.97 -4.43 6.44
C ASP A 202 -7.82 -5.32 5.20
N ARG A 203 -6.93 -6.33 5.22
CA ARG A 203 -6.73 -7.25 4.09
C ARG A 203 -8.03 -7.95 3.70
N TYR A 204 -8.77 -8.43 4.70
CA TYR A 204 -10.11 -8.98 4.53
C TYR A 204 -11.06 -8.02 3.81
N GLN A 205 -11.19 -6.78 4.31
CA GLN A 205 -12.05 -5.75 3.74
C GLN A 205 -11.62 -5.33 2.31
N PHE A 206 -10.32 -5.22 2.06
CA PHE A 206 -9.78 -4.95 0.73
C PHE A 206 -10.23 -6.01 -0.28
N ILE A 207 -10.11 -7.29 0.08
CA ILE A 207 -10.50 -8.39 -0.78
C ILE A 207 -12.00 -8.39 -1.08
N HIS A 208 -12.84 -8.00 -0.10
CA HIS A 208 -14.27 -7.76 -0.34
C HIS A 208 -14.49 -6.68 -1.40
N VAL A 209 -13.83 -5.53 -1.26
CA VAL A 209 -13.96 -4.41 -2.21
C VAL A 209 -13.50 -4.83 -3.60
N VAL A 210 -12.42 -5.60 -3.72
CA VAL A 210 -11.93 -6.13 -5.00
C VAL A 210 -12.96 -7.07 -5.65
N LYS A 211 -13.61 -7.96 -4.88
CA LYS A 211 -14.71 -8.79 -5.40
C LYS A 211 -15.89 -7.94 -5.87
N ASP A 212 -16.30 -6.96 -5.08
CA ASP A 212 -17.44 -6.11 -5.42
C ASP A 212 -17.16 -5.29 -6.68
N PHE A 213 -15.92 -4.83 -6.84
CA PHE A 213 -15.45 -4.18 -8.07
C PHE A 213 -15.51 -5.15 -9.27
N ARG A 214 -15.06 -6.39 -9.12
CA ARG A 214 -15.21 -7.43 -10.16
C ARG A 214 -16.67 -7.63 -10.55
N ASN A 215 -17.59 -7.72 -9.58
CA ASN A 215 -19.00 -8.00 -9.85
C ASN A 215 -19.67 -6.95 -10.76
N LYS A 216 -19.11 -5.74 -10.83
CA LYS A 216 -19.60 -4.69 -11.72
C LYS A 216 -19.25 -4.95 -13.19
N ASN A 217 -18.09 -5.52 -13.48
CA ASN A 217 -17.70 -5.88 -14.84
C ASN A 217 -16.74 -7.09 -14.84
N PRO A 218 -17.26 -8.33 -14.69
CA PRO A 218 -16.42 -9.52 -14.52
C PRO A 218 -15.50 -9.82 -15.71
N VAL A 219 -15.95 -9.50 -16.93
CA VAL A 219 -15.18 -9.71 -18.17
C VAL A 219 -13.97 -8.79 -18.19
N ARG A 220 -14.17 -7.47 -18.06
CA ARG A 220 -13.06 -6.51 -18.04
C ARG A 220 -12.14 -6.73 -16.86
N PHE A 221 -12.69 -7.06 -15.69
CA PHE A 221 -11.88 -7.38 -14.51
C PHE A 221 -10.89 -8.52 -14.78
N ARG A 222 -11.35 -9.61 -15.43
CA ARG A 222 -10.48 -10.72 -15.82
C ARG A 222 -9.42 -10.28 -16.83
N ASP A 223 -9.81 -9.50 -17.84
CA ASP A 223 -8.91 -9.11 -18.93
C ASP A 223 -7.79 -8.14 -18.45
N PHE A 224 -8.02 -7.41 -17.35
CA PHE A 224 -7.10 -6.39 -16.83
C PHE A 224 -6.35 -6.78 -15.55
N LEU A 225 -6.92 -7.56 -14.62
CA LEU A 225 -6.25 -7.86 -13.35
C LEU A 225 -4.93 -8.65 -13.56
N GLN A 226 -4.81 -9.44 -14.64
CA GLN A 226 -3.54 -9.99 -15.16
C GLN A 226 -2.56 -10.56 -14.11
N LEU A 227 -3.04 -11.20 -13.03
CA LEU A 227 -2.17 -11.77 -11.98
C LEU A 227 -1.21 -12.85 -12.49
N GLU A 228 -1.56 -13.49 -13.61
CA GLU A 228 -0.74 -14.49 -14.29
C GLU A 228 0.41 -13.91 -15.11
N ASN A 229 0.33 -12.64 -15.51
CA ASN A 229 1.31 -12.01 -16.41
C ASN A 229 2.61 -11.60 -15.71
N TYR A 230 2.65 -11.67 -14.38
CA TYR A 230 3.80 -11.24 -13.59
C TYR A 230 4.40 -12.44 -12.85
N PRO A 231 5.51 -13.03 -13.36
CA PRO A 231 6.14 -14.21 -12.76
C PRO A 231 6.50 -14.01 -11.28
N ILE A 232 6.86 -12.79 -10.89
CA ILE A 232 7.18 -12.42 -9.51
C ILE A 232 6.02 -12.68 -8.53
N TYR A 233 4.77 -12.64 -9.01
CA TYR A 233 3.63 -12.94 -8.15
C TYR A 233 3.58 -14.42 -7.76
N ASN A 234 4.02 -15.31 -8.67
CA ASN A 234 3.95 -16.75 -8.52
C ASN A 234 2.53 -17.24 -8.10
N LEU A 235 1.51 -16.73 -8.80
CA LEU A 235 0.09 -17.02 -8.55
C LEU A 235 -0.60 -17.77 -9.70
N GLN A 236 0.12 -18.10 -10.77
CA GLN A 236 -0.46 -18.73 -11.97
C GLN A 236 -1.22 -20.03 -11.66
N ASN A 237 -0.72 -20.84 -10.73
CA ASN A 237 -1.31 -22.10 -10.31
C ASN A 237 -1.61 -22.11 -8.81
N TRP A 238 -2.10 -20.98 -8.28
CA TRP A 238 -2.29 -20.81 -6.84
C TRP A 238 -3.09 -21.97 -6.23
N TRP A 239 -4.18 -22.39 -6.87
CA TRP A 239 -5.07 -23.45 -6.38
C TRP A 239 -4.37 -24.78 -6.07
N THR A 240 -3.18 -25.06 -6.63
CA THR A 240 -2.45 -26.31 -6.39
C THR A 240 -1.90 -26.47 -4.97
N LYS A 241 -1.88 -25.39 -4.17
CA LYS A 241 -1.46 -25.45 -2.76
C LYS A 241 -2.63 -25.54 -1.77
N ILE A 242 -3.87 -25.52 -2.25
CA ILE A 242 -5.05 -25.68 -1.39
C ILE A 242 -5.41 -27.17 -1.35
N GLU A 243 -5.78 -27.69 -0.18
CA GLU A 243 -6.22 -29.08 -0.06
C GLU A 243 -7.50 -29.33 -0.88
N ASP A 244 -7.57 -30.49 -1.54
CA ASP A 244 -8.69 -30.86 -2.41
C ASP A 244 -10.04 -30.82 -1.70
N GLN A 245 -10.08 -31.12 -0.39
CA GLN A 245 -11.29 -31.09 0.43
C GLN A 245 -11.81 -29.66 0.63
N ASP A 246 -10.93 -28.70 0.91
CA ASP A 246 -11.28 -27.28 1.09
C ASP A 246 -11.73 -26.65 -0.22
N LEU A 247 -11.07 -27.02 -1.32
CA LEU A 247 -11.51 -26.66 -2.66
C LEU A 247 -12.87 -27.27 -2.98
N TYR A 248 -13.11 -28.54 -2.64
CA TYR A 248 -14.36 -29.24 -2.89
C TYR A 248 -15.55 -28.60 -2.17
N GLU A 249 -15.41 -28.19 -0.92
CA GLU A 249 -16.50 -27.49 -0.21
C GLU A 249 -16.84 -26.17 -0.90
N ILE A 250 -15.87 -25.43 -1.44
CA ILE A 250 -16.13 -24.22 -2.24
C ILE A 250 -16.76 -24.56 -3.61
N TYR A 251 -16.31 -25.65 -4.24
CA TYR A 251 -16.83 -26.17 -5.52
C TYR A 251 -18.26 -26.71 -5.41
N LYS A 252 -18.69 -27.15 -4.23
CA LYS A 252 -20.04 -27.67 -3.97
C LYS A 252 -21.11 -26.57 -4.04
N TYR A 253 -20.78 -25.35 -3.63
CA TYR A 253 -21.70 -24.19 -3.68
C TYR A 253 -21.61 -23.40 -4.99
N HIS A 254 -20.54 -23.58 -5.75
CA HIS A 254 -20.33 -22.94 -7.04
C HIS A 254 -19.94 -23.99 -8.07
N ALA A 255 -20.88 -24.34 -8.97
CA ALA A 255 -20.59 -25.16 -10.15
C ALA A 255 -19.25 -24.73 -10.75
N ILE A 256 -18.30 -25.67 -10.83
CA ILE A 256 -16.94 -25.42 -11.30
C ILE A 256 -17.02 -24.59 -12.57
N THR A 257 -16.58 -23.34 -12.47
CA THR A 257 -16.32 -22.54 -13.65
C THR A 257 -14.82 -22.35 -13.71
N GLU A 258 -14.30 -22.21 -14.93
CA GLU A 258 -12.91 -21.81 -15.27
C GLU A 258 -12.39 -20.58 -14.49
N GLN A 259 -13.24 -19.95 -13.68
CA GLN A 259 -13.01 -18.79 -12.84
C GLN A 259 -12.07 -19.04 -11.65
N TYR A 260 -11.96 -20.27 -11.12
CA TYR A 260 -11.06 -20.59 -9.99
C TYR A 260 -9.74 -21.26 -10.39
N THR A 261 -9.64 -21.72 -11.64
CA THR A 261 -8.43 -22.34 -12.21
C THR A 261 -7.61 -21.32 -13.01
N ASN A 262 -7.75 -20.03 -12.71
CA ASN A 262 -6.94 -18.95 -13.27
C ASN A 262 -6.44 -18.05 -12.11
N ALA A 263 -5.36 -17.29 -12.37
CA ALA A 263 -4.75 -16.45 -11.33
C ALA A 263 -5.71 -15.36 -10.81
N ASN A 264 -6.61 -14.87 -11.67
CA ASN A 264 -7.62 -13.86 -11.33
C ASN A 264 -8.78 -14.42 -10.46
N GLY A 265 -8.82 -15.73 -10.25
CA GLY A 265 -9.74 -16.41 -9.34
C GLY A 265 -9.36 -16.31 -7.87
N LEU A 266 -8.10 -15.99 -7.56
CA LEU A 266 -7.61 -15.96 -6.18
C LEU A 266 -8.40 -15.00 -5.27
N PRO A 267 -8.67 -13.72 -5.67
CA PRO A 267 -9.47 -12.83 -4.82
C PRO A 267 -10.89 -13.37 -4.53
N LEU A 268 -11.48 -14.11 -5.47
CA LEU A 268 -12.80 -14.73 -5.28
C LEU A 268 -12.77 -15.84 -4.25
N TYR A 269 -11.77 -16.71 -4.35
CA TYR A 269 -11.57 -17.79 -3.41
C TYR A 269 -11.41 -17.25 -1.98
N ILE A 270 -10.50 -16.30 -1.79
CA ILE A 270 -10.21 -15.70 -0.47
C ILE A 270 -11.49 -15.10 0.14
N ARG A 271 -12.23 -14.34 -0.67
CA ARG A 271 -13.53 -13.78 -0.25
C ARG A 271 -14.58 -14.86 0.06
N HIS A 272 -14.61 -15.95 -0.67
CA HIS A 272 -15.55 -17.02 -0.35
C HIS A 272 -15.21 -17.68 0.97
N VAL A 273 -13.95 -18.02 1.22
CA VAL A 273 -13.54 -18.61 2.50
C VAL A 273 -13.95 -17.69 3.65
N HIS A 274 -13.55 -16.42 3.62
CA HIS A 274 -13.88 -15.50 4.72
C HIS A 274 -15.38 -15.35 4.99
N HIS A 275 -16.22 -15.40 3.95
CA HIS A 275 -17.67 -15.31 4.15
C HIS A 275 -18.28 -16.52 4.83
N HIS A 276 -17.69 -17.71 4.65
CA HIS A 276 -18.09 -18.91 5.39
C HIS A 276 -17.51 -18.90 6.81
N LEU A 277 -16.37 -18.23 7.05
CA LEU A 277 -15.87 -17.96 8.40
C LEU A 277 -16.87 -17.09 9.20
N GLU A 278 -17.43 -16.03 8.59
CA GLU A 278 -18.46 -15.18 9.21
C GLU A 278 -19.72 -15.97 9.60
N GLN A 279 -20.04 -17.02 8.84
CA GLN A 279 -21.19 -17.90 9.09
C GLN A 279 -20.92 -18.94 10.19
N GLN A 280 -19.74 -18.89 10.85
CA GLN A 280 -19.30 -19.76 11.94
C GLN A 280 -19.22 -21.26 11.60
N GLU A 281 -19.16 -21.62 10.33
CA GLU A 281 -19.16 -23.03 9.92
C GLU A 281 -17.81 -23.74 10.16
N SER A 282 -16.71 -22.98 10.32
CA SER A 282 -15.34 -23.52 10.40
C SER A 282 -14.66 -23.44 11.77
N GLY A 283 -15.22 -22.67 12.72
CA GLY A 283 -14.58 -22.38 14.02
C GLY A 283 -13.28 -21.56 13.95
N ARG A 284 -12.89 -21.08 12.77
CA ARG A 284 -11.64 -20.38 12.48
C ARG A 284 -11.85 -18.87 12.33
N SER A 285 -10.95 -18.06 12.87
CA SER A 285 -11.00 -16.60 12.78
C SER A 285 -10.47 -16.06 11.44
N HIS A 286 -10.86 -14.83 11.08
CA HIS A 286 -10.33 -14.14 9.88
C HIS A 286 -8.82 -13.94 9.94
N ALA A 287 -8.27 -13.67 11.14
CA ALA A 287 -6.85 -13.46 11.34
C ALA A 287 -6.06 -14.75 11.09
N GLU A 288 -6.53 -15.88 11.65
CA GLU A 288 -5.87 -17.18 11.42
C GLU A 288 -5.88 -17.55 9.93
N PHE A 289 -6.97 -17.31 9.20
CA PHE A 289 -6.99 -17.58 7.75
C PHE A 289 -6.07 -16.64 6.96
N ASP A 290 -6.02 -15.36 7.31
CA ASP A 290 -5.11 -14.40 6.68
C ASP A 290 -3.63 -14.77 6.88
N ASP A 291 -3.28 -15.28 8.07
CA ASP A 291 -1.95 -15.79 8.39
C ASP A 291 -1.58 -16.99 7.50
N ASP A 292 -2.46 -18.00 7.38
CA ASP A 292 -2.25 -19.13 6.47
C ASP A 292 -2.08 -18.69 5.02
N MET A 293 -2.90 -17.74 4.58
CA MET A 293 -2.80 -17.20 3.23
C MET A 293 -1.47 -16.48 3.00
N HIS A 294 -0.93 -15.79 4.01
CA HIS A 294 0.41 -15.20 3.96
C HIS A 294 1.51 -16.27 3.94
N GLN A 295 1.34 -17.38 4.65
CA GLN A 295 2.30 -18.50 4.62
C GLN A 295 2.29 -19.19 3.24
N MET A 296 1.12 -19.51 2.70
CA MET A 296 0.98 -20.18 1.40
C MET A 296 1.36 -19.28 0.22
N TYR A 297 0.95 -18.01 0.28
CA TYR A 297 1.15 -17.00 -0.76
C TYR A 297 1.63 -15.68 -0.15
N PRO A 298 2.93 -15.56 0.17
CA PRO A 298 3.48 -14.35 0.76
C PRO A 298 3.10 -13.10 -0.05
N GLY A 299 2.60 -12.09 0.67
CA GLY A 299 2.19 -10.81 0.11
C GLY A 299 1.09 -10.88 -0.96
N TYR A 300 0.19 -11.87 -0.91
CA TYR A 300 -0.90 -11.99 -1.87
C TYR A 300 -1.70 -10.69 -2.02
N CYS A 301 -1.96 -9.98 -0.92
CA CYS A 301 -2.73 -8.74 -0.93
C CYS A 301 -1.97 -7.63 -1.68
N ALA A 302 -0.65 -7.53 -1.49
CA ALA A 302 0.19 -6.56 -2.18
C ALA A 302 0.27 -6.85 -3.68
N LYS A 303 0.38 -8.14 -4.06
CA LYS A 303 0.34 -8.58 -5.46
C LYS A 303 -0.99 -8.22 -6.13
N ILE A 304 -2.12 -8.44 -5.45
CA ILE A 304 -3.45 -8.06 -5.96
C ILE A 304 -3.56 -6.55 -6.14
N LEU A 305 -3.08 -5.74 -5.18
CA LEU A 305 -3.09 -4.29 -5.32
C LEU A 305 -2.19 -3.82 -6.47
N ASP A 306 -0.96 -4.33 -6.56
CA ASP A 306 -0.02 -3.99 -7.63
C ASP A 306 -0.63 -4.32 -9.00
N ALA A 307 -1.21 -5.51 -9.13
CA ALA A 307 -1.92 -5.94 -10.31
C ALA A 307 -3.13 -5.04 -10.65
N CYS A 308 -3.90 -4.60 -9.64
CA CYS A 308 -4.97 -3.64 -9.85
C CYS A 308 -4.45 -2.28 -10.35
N ILE A 309 -3.32 -1.79 -9.81
CA ILE A 309 -2.72 -0.54 -10.26
C ILE A 309 -2.28 -0.67 -11.72
N ARG A 310 -1.54 -1.72 -12.09
CA ARG A 310 -1.09 -1.94 -13.48
C ARG A 310 -2.24 -2.19 -14.43
N GLY A 311 -3.19 -3.02 -14.03
CA GLY A 311 -4.25 -3.51 -14.90
C GLY A 311 -5.31 -2.45 -15.23
N PHE A 312 -5.65 -1.61 -14.25
CA PHE A 312 -6.81 -0.72 -14.37
C PHE A 312 -6.47 0.76 -14.53
N HIS A 313 -5.18 1.16 -14.54
CA HIS A 313 -4.78 2.57 -14.58
C HIS A 313 -5.43 3.39 -15.71
N GLU A 314 -5.59 2.83 -16.91
CA GLU A 314 -6.22 3.48 -18.07
C GLU A 314 -7.70 3.15 -18.26
N THR A 315 -8.25 2.20 -17.49
CA THR A 315 -9.55 1.58 -17.77
C THR A 315 -10.56 1.79 -16.65
N TRP A 316 -10.29 2.72 -15.72
CA TRP A 316 -11.23 3.07 -14.66
C TRP A 316 -12.62 3.47 -15.16
N ALA A 317 -12.70 4.10 -16.34
CA ALA A 317 -13.96 4.49 -16.96
C ALA A 317 -14.82 3.30 -17.43
N ASP A 318 -14.23 2.11 -17.60
CA ASP A 318 -14.96 0.87 -17.93
C ASP A 318 -15.72 0.30 -16.72
N PHE A 319 -15.56 0.92 -15.55
CA PHE A 319 -16.24 0.59 -14.31
C PHE A 319 -17.05 1.81 -13.85
N GLU A 320 -18.26 1.58 -13.33
CA GLU A 320 -19.16 2.64 -12.83
C GLU A 320 -18.46 3.61 -11.86
N ARG A 321 -17.53 3.09 -11.05
CA ARG A 321 -16.66 3.86 -10.16
C ARG A 321 -15.28 3.21 -10.06
N PRO A 322 -14.19 3.99 -10.00
CA PRO A 322 -12.84 3.50 -9.77
C PRO A 322 -12.71 2.70 -8.45
N LEU A 323 -11.75 1.76 -8.41
CA LEU A 323 -11.52 0.92 -7.22
C LEU A 323 -11.17 1.75 -5.98
N HIS A 324 -10.36 2.79 -6.12
CA HIS A 324 -9.94 3.63 -4.99
C HIS A 324 -11.11 4.37 -4.33
N GLU A 325 -12.13 4.78 -5.08
CA GLU A 325 -13.32 5.41 -4.52
C GLU A 325 -14.08 4.42 -3.64
N ARG A 326 -14.28 3.20 -4.13
CA ARG A 326 -14.94 2.13 -3.37
C ARG A 326 -14.19 1.79 -2.09
N ILE A 327 -12.86 1.74 -2.17
CA ILE A 327 -12.01 1.52 -1.00
C ILE A 327 -12.25 2.63 0.04
N THR A 328 -12.26 3.90 -0.36
CA THR A 328 -12.50 5.02 0.57
C THR A 328 -13.91 5.10 1.16
N GLU A 329 -14.91 4.54 0.48
CA GLU A 329 -16.31 4.52 0.94
C GLU A 329 -16.63 3.28 1.80
N SER A 330 -15.78 2.26 1.74
CA SER A 330 -15.96 1.04 2.53
C SER A 330 -15.49 1.22 3.98
N PRO A 331 -15.84 0.29 4.90
CA PRO A 331 -15.34 0.28 6.28
C PRO A 331 -13.81 0.18 6.40
N PHE A 332 -13.12 -0.04 5.27
CA PHE A 332 -11.68 -0.11 5.15
C PHE A 332 -10.98 1.18 5.56
N GLY A 333 -10.20 1.12 6.65
CA GLY A 333 -9.20 2.11 7.07
C GLY A 333 -9.64 3.58 7.25
N PHE A 334 -10.89 3.90 6.90
CA PHE A 334 -11.41 5.26 6.71
C PHE A 334 -12.76 5.46 7.41
N ALA A 335 -13.46 4.38 7.76
CA ALA A 335 -14.56 4.45 8.73
C ALA A 335 -13.98 4.92 10.07
N THR A 336 -14.45 6.10 10.48
CA THR A 336 -14.28 6.64 11.82
C THR A 336 -15.01 5.72 12.80
N GLU A 337 -14.28 5.17 13.78
CA GLU A 337 -14.83 5.10 15.13
C GLU A 337 -14.81 6.52 15.74
#